data_AF-A0A8C7BGR4-F1
#
_entry.id   AF-A0A8C7BGR4-F1
#
_cell.length_a   1.000
_cell.length_b   1.000
_cell.length_c   1.000
_cell.angle_alpha   90.00
_cell.angle_beta   90.00
_cell.angle_gamma   90.00
#
_symmetry.space_group_name_H-M   'P 1'
#
loop_
_entity.id
_entity.type
_entity.pdbx_description
1 polymer ?
#
loop_
_entity_poly.entity_id
_entity_poly.type
_entity_poly.pdbx_seq_one_letter_code
_entity_poly.pdbx_strand_id
1 'polypeptide(L)'
;MTGRALAVLGVTLAAACAHGLVPFLRRGQDLLWGRSGDSPVVSVVEETRRMVDRAIYHTVKRDLSQRGIPSPSQLLSFSKRPEPTSRAVSRAAEIMEASVQALKTRVSGKLRGSWPPTDVLPEDVLNTVANVSGCLPYMLPPQCPDTCLADKYRLITGACNNRLVCPPDRPHLGG
;
A
#
# COMPACT_ATOMS: atom_id res chain seq x y z
N MET A 1 -19.58 9.51 -46.58
CA MET A 1 -20.05 10.21 -45.36
C MET A 1 -19.65 11.68 -45.50
N THR A 2 -20.61 12.61 -45.49
CA THR A 2 -20.36 14.04 -45.72
C THR A 2 -19.75 14.67 -44.45
N GLY A 3 -18.83 15.65 -44.60
CA GLY A 3 -18.13 16.28 -43.47
C GLY A 3 -19.07 16.90 -42.41
N ARG A 4 -20.29 17.28 -42.81
CA ARG A 4 -21.35 17.76 -41.90
C ARG A 4 -21.86 16.67 -40.95
N ALA A 5 -21.98 15.43 -41.40
CA ALA A 5 -22.41 14.31 -40.54
C ALA A 5 -21.36 13.98 -39.47
N LEU A 6 -20.07 14.05 -39.82
CA LEU A 6 -18.95 13.89 -38.88
C LEU A 6 -18.92 15.00 -37.82
N ALA A 7 -19.19 16.25 -38.21
CA ALA A 7 -19.25 17.37 -37.27
C ALA A 7 -20.41 17.22 -36.26
N VAL A 8 -21.59 16.81 -36.72
CA VAL A 8 -22.75 16.58 -35.85
C VAL A 8 -22.50 15.43 -34.86
N LEU A 9 -21.91 14.33 -35.32
CA LEU A 9 -21.50 13.21 -34.47
C LEU A 9 -20.44 13.62 -33.43
N GLY A 10 -19.48 14.47 -33.81
CA GLY A 10 -18.49 15.00 -32.87
C GLY A 10 -19.12 15.87 -31.78
N VAL A 11 -20.07 16.74 -32.14
CA VAL A 11 -20.77 17.63 -31.19
C VAL A 11 -21.66 16.83 -30.23
N THR A 12 -22.39 15.83 -30.72
CA THR A 12 -23.24 14.99 -29.85
C THR A 12 -22.41 14.14 -28.89
N LEU A 13 -21.28 13.58 -29.35
CA LEU A 13 -20.37 12.84 -28.49
C LEU A 13 -19.76 13.74 -27.39
N ALA A 14 -19.31 14.95 -27.76
CA ALA A 14 -18.76 15.91 -26.79
C ALA A 14 -19.79 16.32 -25.73
N ALA A 15 -21.04 16.59 -26.13
CA ALA A 15 -22.13 16.93 -25.21
C ALA A 15 -22.46 15.76 -24.26
N ALA A 16 -22.53 14.53 -24.77
CA ALA A 16 -22.75 13.33 -23.97
C ALA A 16 -21.60 13.10 -22.95
N CYS A 17 -20.35 13.30 -23.36
CA CYS A 17 -19.19 13.21 -22.47
C CYS A 17 -19.23 14.27 -21.37
N ALA A 18 -19.56 15.53 -21.71
CA ALA A 18 -19.61 16.64 -20.76
C ALA A 18 -20.70 16.49 -19.70
N HIS A 19 -21.85 15.91 -20.04
CA HIS A 19 -22.98 15.75 -19.12
C HIS A 19 -23.05 14.38 -18.42
N GLY A 20 -22.37 13.35 -18.93
CA GLY A 20 -22.37 12.01 -18.36
C GLY A 20 -21.04 11.63 -17.73
N LEU A 21 -20.04 11.35 -18.56
CA LEU A 21 -18.77 10.74 -18.14
C LEU A 21 -17.91 11.68 -17.28
N VAL A 22 -17.75 12.93 -17.70
CA VAL A 22 -16.93 13.92 -16.98
C VAL A 22 -17.43 14.17 -15.54
N PRO A 23 -18.72 14.47 -15.29
CA PRO A 23 -19.20 14.69 -13.93
C PRO A 23 -19.16 13.42 -13.08
N PHE A 24 -19.27 12.24 -13.70
CA PHE A 24 -19.10 10.96 -13.03
C PHE A 24 -17.65 10.75 -12.53
N LEU A 25 -16.66 10.94 -13.43
CA LEU A 25 -15.24 10.84 -13.08
C LEU A 25 -14.84 11.90 -12.03
N ARG A 26 -15.34 13.13 -12.16
CA ARG A 26 -15.08 14.21 -11.19
C ARG A 26 -15.64 13.90 -9.81
N ARG A 27 -16.84 13.29 -9.74
CA ARG A 27 -17.43 12.84 -8.47
C ARG A 27 -16.57 11.77 -7.80
N GLY A 28 -16.01 10.84 -8.57
CA GLY A 28 -15.07 9.84 -8.06
C GLY A 28 -13.80 10.46 -7.47
N GLN A 29 -13.19 11.41 -8.19
CA GLN A 29 -12.03 12.16 -7.69
C GLN A 29 -12.35 12.99 -6.44
N ASP A 30 -13.49 13.69 -6.41
CA ASP A 30 -13.91 14.47 -5.24
C ASP A 30 -14.06 13.60 -3.97
N LEU A 31 -14.46 12.33 -4.12
CA LEU A 31 -14.58 11.39 -2.99
C LEU A 31 -13.24 10.91 -2.45
N LEU A 32 -12.22 10.85 -3.29
CA LEU A 32 -10.88 10.39 -2.92
C LEU A 32 -10.05 11.56 -2.41
N TRP A 33 -10.06 12.69 -3.11
CA TRP A 33 -9.16 13.83 -2.86
C TRP A 33 -9.80 15.02 -2.16
N GLY A 34 -11.13 15.08 -2.08
CA GLY A 34 -11.82 16.21 -1.46
C GLY A 34 -11.71 17.49 -2.30
N ARG A 35 -12.48 18.51 -1.93
CA ARG A 35 -12.56 19.77 -2.69
C ARG A 35 -11.53 20.82 -2.25
N SER A 36 -10.98 20.69 -1.04
CA SER A 36 -10.04 21.65 -0.43
C SER A 36 -9.61 21.21 0.98
N GLY A 37 -8.31 21.06 1.21
CA GLY A 37 -7.69 21.04 2.56
C GLY A 37 -7.28 19.66 3.06
N ASP A 38 -8.25 18.81 3.41
CA ASP A 38 -7.98 17.48 3.97
C ASP A 38 -8.25 16.40 2.93
N SER A 39 -7.24 15.60 2.59
CA SER A 39 -7.40 14.46 1.68
C SER A 39 -8.24 13.37 2.36
N PRO A 40 -9.44 13.03 1.85
CA PRO A 40 -10.24 11.91 2.33
C PRO A 40 -9.46 10.59 2.36
N VAL A 41 -8.54 10.38 1.41
CA VAL A 41 -7.61 9.24 1.44
C VAL A 41 -6.80 9.23 2.73
N VAL A 42 -6.12 10.33 3.06
CA VAL A 42 -5.26 10.42 4.26
C VAL A 42 -6.08 10.18 5.53
N SER A 43 -7.28 10.75 5.61
CA SER A 43 -8.19 10.52 6.74
C SER A 43 -8.55 9.04 6.90
N VAL A 44 -8.82 8.33 5.80
CA VAL A 44 -9.06 6.88 5.83
C VAL A 44 -7.84 6.14 6.35
N VAL A 45 -6.64 6.44 5.83
CA VAL A 45 -5.41 5.76 6.26
C VAL A 45 -5.14 5.97 7.76
N GLU A 46 -5.39 7.17 8.27
CA GLU A 46 -5.20 7.45 9.70
C GLU A 46 -6.27 6.77 10.58
N GLU A 47 -7.49 6.60 10.09
CA GLU A 47 -8.53 5.85 10.79
C GLU A 47 -8.19 4.35 10.85
N THR A 48 -7.81 3.75 9.72
CA THR A 48 -7.42 2.34 9.65
C THR A 48 -6.13 2.08 10.42
N ARG A 49 -5.18 3.02 10.43
CA ARG A 49 -3.97 2.96 11.27
C ARG A 49 -4.32 2.80 12.75
N ARG A 50 -5.22 3.64 13.27
CA ARG A 50 -5.66 3.54 14.68
C ARG A 50 -6.36 2.22 14.97
N MET A 51 -7.13 1.71 14.02
CA MET A 51 -7.79 0.41 14.13
C MET A 51 -6.76 -0.74 14.20
N VAL A 52 -5.79 -0.76 13.28
CA VAL A 52 -4.71 -1.76 13.24
C VAL A 52 -3.87 -1.70 14.52
N ASP A 53 -3.46 -0.50 14.94
CA ASP A 53 -2.68 -0.32 16.18
C ASP A 53 -3.42 -0.81 17.41
N ARG A 54 -4.72 -0.53 17.49
CA ARG A 54 -5.58 -1.02 18.57
C ARG A 54 -5.68 -2.54 18.54
N ALA A 55 -5.86 -3.15 17.37
CA ALA A 55 -5.92 -4.61 17.23
C ALA A 55 -4.59 -5.26 17.67
N ILE A 56 -3.45 -4.75 17.21
CA ILE A 56 -2.12 -5.21 17.62
C ILE A 56 -1.96 -5.09 19.13
N TYR A 57 -2.31 -3.94 19.70
CA TYR A 57 -2.22 -3.71 21.15
C TYR A 57 -3.07 -4.71 21.93
N HIS A 58 -4.32 -4.96 21.51
CA HIS A 58 -5.18 -5.92 22.19
C HIS A 58 -4.68 -7.36 22.11
N THR A 59 -4.14 -7.77 20.96
CA THR A 59 -3.53 -9.09 20.78
C THR A 59 -2.35 -9.28 21.73
N VAL A 60 -1.43 -8.30 21.77
CA VAL A 60 -0.28 -8.33 22.68
C VAL A 60 -0.73 -8.31 24.14
N LYS A 61 -1.70 -7.47 24.49
CA LYS A 61 -2.24 -7.40 25.86
C LYS A 61 -2.84 -8.74 26.27
N ARG A 62 -3.63 -9.39 25.40
CA ARG A 62 -4.25 -10.69 25.67
C ARG A 62 -3.21 -11.78 25.89
N ASP A 63 -2.18 -11.82 25.03
CA ASP A 63 -1.05 -12.75 25.16
C ASP A 63 -0.30 -12.58 26.50
N LEU A 64 -0.18 -11.34 26.98
CA LEU A 64 0.48 -11.03 28.25
C LEU A 64 -0.43 -11.26 29.47
N SER A 65 -1.73 -10.99 29.34
CA SER A 65 -2.69 -11.06 30.45
C SER A 65 -3.23 -12.47 30.73
N GLN A 66 -3.05 -13.44 29.82
CA GLN A 66 -3.49 -14.83 30.01
C GLN A 66 -2.67 -15.64 31.05
N ARG A 67 -1.95 -15.00 31.97
CA ARG A 67 -0.92 -15.69 32.76
C ARG A 67 -1.42 -16.24 34.10
N GLY A 68 -1.60 -17.56 34.13
CA GLY A 68 -0.94 -18.42 35.11
C GLY A 68 0.53 -18.70 34.71
N ILE A 69 1.15 -19.76 35.26
CA ILE A 69 2.53 -20.17 34.90
C ILE A 69 2.57 -20.54 33.40
N PRO A 70 3.44 -19.90 32.58
CA PRO A 70 3.49 -20.17 31.15
C PRO A 70 3.99 -21.61 30.89
N SER A 71 3.32 -22.32 29.99
CA SER A 71 3.76 -23.66 29.59
C SER A 71 5.10 -23.59 28.84
N PRO A 72 5.90 -24.68 28.81
CA PRO A 72 7.13 -24.73 28.01
C PRO A 72 6.91 -24.36 26.54
N SER A 73 5.79 -24.76 25.95
CA SER A 73 5.42 -24.41 24.58
C SER A 73 5.15 -22.90 24.39
N GLN A 74 4.54 -22.24 25.37
CA GLN A 74 4.34 -20.78 25.35
C GLN A 74 5.66 -20.03 25.52
N LEU A 75 6.61 -20.55 26.29
CA LEU A 75 7.93 -19.93 26.40
C LEU A 75 8.70 -20.01 25.08
N LEU A 76 8.68 -21.16 24.41
CA LEU A 76 9.34 -21.33 23.11
C LEU A 76 8.71 -20.49 22.00
N SER A 77 7.41 -20.19 22.07
CA SER A 77 6.74 -19.38 21.05
C SER A 77 7.21 -17.92 21.03
N PHE A 78 7.78 -17.39 22.12
CA PHE A 78 8.37 -16.05 22.11
C PHE A 78 9.52 -15.94 21.10
N SER A 79 10.29 -17.01 20.88
CA SER A 79 11.37 -17.03 19.88
C SER A 79 10.87 -16.91 18.44
N LYS A 80 9.59 -17.20 18.20
CA LYS A 80 8.94 -17.12 16.88
C LYS A 80 8.32 -15.76 16.60
N ARG A 81 8.36 -14.83 17.55
CA ARG A 81 7.82 -13.48 17.34
C ARG A 81 8.68 -12.72 16.33
N PRO A 82 8.07 -11.91 15.45
CA PRO A 82 8.81 -11.15 14.47
C PRO A 82 9.73 -10.14 15.16
N GLU A 83 10.95 -10.03 14.62
CA GLU A 83 11.92 -9.00 14.93
C GLU A 83 11.34 -7.58 14.68
N PRO A 84 11.93 -6.52 15.26
CA PRO A 84 11.37 -5.17 15.17
C PRO A 84 11.12 -4.68 13.74
N THR A 85 12.06 -4.94 12.82
CA THR A 85 11.97 -4.61 11.40
C THR A 85 10.82 -5.35 10.71
N SER A 86 10.78 -6.67 10.85
CA SER A 86 9.71 -7.52 10.31
C SER A 86 8.34 -7.09 10.87
N ARG A 87 8.26 -6.74 12.15
CA ARG A 87 7.03 -6.22 12.76
C ARG A 87 6.60 -4.88 12.18
N ALA A 88 7.54 -3.98 11.90
CA ALA A 88 7.25 -2.71 11.26
C ALA A 88 6.73 -2.92 9.82
N VAL A 89 7.34 -3.84 9.06
CA VAL A 89 6.87 -4.21 7.71
C VAL A 89 5.46 -4.79 7.76
N SER A 90 5.21 -5.79 8.61
CA SER A 90 3.88 -6.39 8.76
C SER A 90 2.85 -5.34 9.17
N ARG A 91 3.18 -4.46 10.11
CA ARG A 91 2.26 -3.38 10.53
C ARG A 91 1.95 -2.42 9.37
N ALA A 92 2.95 -2.01 8.59
CA ALA A 92 2.73 -1.12 7.45
C ALA A 92 1.86 -1.78 6.38
N ALA A 93 2.07 -3.07 6.12
CA ALA A 93 1.26 -3.86 5.19
C ALA A 93 -0.20 -3.99 5.66
N GLU A 94 -0.45 -4.26 6.95
CA GLU A 94 -1.81 -4.31 7.51
C GLU A 94 -2.55 -2.98 7.37
N ILE A 95 -1.85 -1.86 7.58
CA ILE A 95 -2.43 -0.52 7.40
C ILE A 95 -2.75 -0.27 5.92
N MET A 96 -1.82 -0.61 5.02
CA MET A 96 -2.03 -0.48 3.57
C MET A 96 -3.28 -1.26 3.13
N GLU A 97 -3.36 -2.54 3.47
CA GLU A 97 -4.45 -3.43 3.07
C GLU A 97 -5.79 -2.95 3.66
N ALA A 98 -5.84 -2.67 4.97
CA ALA A 98 -7.05 -2.18 5.61
C ALA A 98 -7.53 -0.86 5.00
N SER A 99 -6.61 0.03 4.62
CA SER A 99 -6.92 1.31 3.98
C SER A 99 -7.49 1.13 2.58
N VAL A 100 -6.86 0.27 1.76
CA VAL A 100 -7.36 -0.04 0.41
C VAL A 100 -8.77 -0.61 0.49
N GLN A 101 -9.01 -1.55 1.41
CA GLN A 101 -10.33 -2.13 1.61
C GLN A 101 -11.36 -1.09 2.05
N ALA A 102 -11.02 -0.23 3.02
CA ALA A 102 -11.90 0.83 3.49
C ALA A 102 -12.25 1.86 2.39
N LEU A 103 -11.28 2.22 1.54
CA LEU A 103 -11.49 3.10 0.40
C LEU A 103 -12.42 2.46 -0.64
N LYS A 104 -12.19 1.18 -0.99
CA LYS A 104 -13.09 0.43 -1.89
C LYS A 104 -14.52 0.43 -1.36
N THR A 105 -14.73 0.11 -0.08
CA THR A 105 -16.06 0.13 0.52
C THR A 105 -16.70 1.53 0.50
N ARG A 106 -15.94 2.58 0.79
CA ARG A 106 -16.44 3.98 0.75
C ARG A 106 -16.86 4.41 -0.64
N VAL A 107 -16.06 4.10 -1.66
CA VAL A 107 -16.38 4.45 -3.06
C VAL A 107 -17.59 3.66 -3.54
N SER A 108 -17.59 2.33 -3.37
CA SER A 108 -18.70 1.46 -3.79
C SER A 108 -20.02 1.82 -3.12
N GLY A 109 -20.00 2.15 -1.82
CA GLY A 109 -21.20 2.57 -1.08
C GLY A 109 -21.77 3.91 -1.57
N LYS A 110 -20.92 4.86 -1.96
CA LYS A 110 -21.36 6.18 -2.43
C LYS A 110 -21.75 6.21 -3.90
N LEU A 111 -21.17 5.34 -4.72
CA LEU A 111 -21.49 5.24 -6.15
C LEU A 111 -22.61 4.25 -6.49
N ARG A 112 -23.26 3.60 -5.51
CA ARG A 112 -24.36 2.63 -5.75
C ARG A 112 -24.04 1.63 -6.89
N GLY A 113 -22.81 1.14 -6.97
CA GLY A 113 -22.38 0.18 -7.99
C GLY A 113 -22.06 0.74 -9.39
N SER A 114 -22.04 2.06 -9.57
CA SER A 114 -21.65 2.68 -10.85
C SER A 114 -20.14 2.81 -11.07
N TRP A 115 -19.32 2.50 -10.05
CA TRP A 115 -17.86 2.46 -10.20
C TRP A 115 -17.46 1.36 -11.19
N PRO A 116 -16.52 1.61 -12.12
CA PRO A 116 -16.07 0.58 -13.05
C PRO A 116 -15.72 -0.71 -12.30
N PRO A 117 -16.12 -1.91 -12.80
CA PRO A 117 -15.87 -3.18 -12.12
C PRO A 117 -14.39 -3.55 -11.98
N THR A 118 -13.47 -2.72 -12.50
CA THR A 118 -12.06 -2.86 -12.18
C THR A 118 -11.88 -2.63 -10.69
N ASP A 119 -11.66 -3.71 -9.94
CA ASP A 119 -11.42 -3.78 -8.49
C ASP A 119 -10.17 -3.02 -8.01
N VAL A 120 -9.68 -2.06 -8.78
CA VAL A 120 -8.39 -1.41 -8.60
C VAL A 120 -8.62 0.09 -8.38
N LEU A 121 -8.16 0.61 -7.25
CA LEU A 121 -8.13 2.04 -6.98
C LEU A 121 -7.14 2.73 -7.94
N PRO A 122 -7.33 4.01 -8.27
CA PRO A 122 -6.37 4.77 -9.07
C PRO A 122 -4.94 4.69 -8.51
N GLU A 123 -3.93 4.72 -9.38
CA GLU A 123 -2.52 4.56 -9.00
C GLU A 123 -2.03 5.67 -8.05
N ASP A 124 -2.46 6.91 -8.27
CA ASP A 124 -2.17 8.07 -7.42
C ASP A 124 -2.71 7.88 -6.00
N VAL A 125 -3.89 7.25 -5.87
CA VAL A 125 -4.49 6.89 -4.59
C VAL A 125 -3.68 5.81 -3.92
N LEU A 126 -3.34 4.73 -4.63
CA LEU A 126 -2.53 3.63 -4.09
C LEU A 126 -1.14 4.10 -3.63
N ASN A 127 -0.49 4.97 -4.41
CA ASN A 127 0.80 5.56 -4.05
C ASN A 127 0.71 6.42 -2.80
N THR A 128 -0.37 7.19 -2.64
CA THR A 128 -0.59 7.98 -1.43
C THR A 128 -0.86 7.10 -0.22
N VAL A 129 -1.70 6.05 -0.37
CA VAL A 129 -1.95 5.09 0.72
C VAL A 129 -0.65 4.40 1.12
N ALA A 130 0.18 3.97 0.15
CA ALA A 130 1.47 3.36 0.40
C ALA A 130 2.44 4.29 1.14
N ASN A 131 2.48 5.57 0.76
CA ASN A 131 3.31 6.58 1.41
C ASN A 131 2.87 6.84 2.86
N VAL A 132 1.57 7.08 3.08
CA VAL A 132 1.02 7.42 4.41
C VAL A 132 1.02 6.21 5.35
N SER A 133 0.74 5.01 4.84
CA SER A 133 0.82 3.77 5.63
C SER A 133 2.25 3.38 6.02
N GLY A 134 3.27 3.95 5.36
CA GLY A 134 4.67 3.58 5.52
C GLY A 134 5.05 2.27 4.81
N CYS A 135 4.18 1.76 3.92
CA CYS A 135 4.44 0.52 3.18
C CYS A 135 5.37 0.75 1.98
N LEU A 136 5.43 1.99 1.46
CA LEU A 136 6.19 2.33 0.25
C LEU A 136 7.65 1.85 0.25
N PRO A 137 8.46 2.05 1.31
CA PRO A 137 9.85 1.59 1.32
C PRO A 137 10.01 0.06 1.22
N TYR A 138 8.97 -0.71 1.59
CA TYR A 138 9.00 -2.18 1.59
C TYR A 138 8.46 -2.79 0.29
N MET A 139 7.78 -2.00 -0.54
CA MET A 139 7.34 -2.44 -1.87
C MET A 139 8.43 -2.26 -2.93
N LEU A 140 9.40 -1.39 -2.67
CA LEU A 140 10.51 -1.15 -3.59
C LEU A 140 11.58 -2.25 -3.44
N PRO A 141 12.23 -2.65 -4.55
CA PRO A 141 13.39 -3.51 -4.47
C PRO A 141 14.43 -2.90 -3.51
N PRO A 142 15.02 -3.70 -2.59
CA PRO A 142 16.03 -3.19 -1.70
C PRO A 142 17.23 -2.69 -2.52
N GLN A 143 17.79 -1.55 -2.12
CA GLN A 143 19.04 -1.07 -2.69
C GLN A 143 20.19 -1.94 -2.19
N CYS A 144 20.77 -2.72 -3.09
CA CYS A 144 21.88 -3.60 -2.76
C CYS A 144 23.20 -2.88 -2.99
N PRO A 145 24.13 -2.90 -2.02
CA PRO A 145 25.44 -2.30 -2.19
C PRO A 145 26.19 -3.02 -3.32
N ASP A 146 26.74 -2.26 -4.26
CA ASP A 146 27.53 -2.78 -5.39
C ASP A 146 28.99 -3.01 -4.95
N THR A 147 29.17 -3.91 -3.97
CA THR A 147 30.47 -4.26 -3.40
C THR A 147 30.74 -5.74 -3.61
N CYS A 148 32.02 -6.12 -3.68
CA CYS A 148 32.34 -7.53 -3.84
C CYS A 148 31.76 -8.41 -2.70
N LEU A 149 31.79 -7.94 -1.44
CA LEU A 149 31.25 -8.73 -0.34
C LEU A 149 29.74 -8.98 -0.49
N ALA A 150 28.99 -8.00 -1.00
CA ALA A 150 27.57 -8.12 -1.26
C ALA A 150 27.22 -8.98 -2.49
N ASP A 151 28.11 -9.04 -3.49
CA ASP A 151 27.96 -9.96 -4.63
C ASP A 151 28.29 -11.41 -4.25
N LYS A 152 29.29 -11.59 -3.38
CA LYS A 152 29.78 -12.91 -2.95
C LYS A 152 28.85 -13.58 -1.94
N TYR A 153 28.30 -12.82 -0.99
CA TYR A 153 27.49 -13.34 0.09
C TYR A 153 26.13 -12.64 0.17
N ARG A 154 25.10 -13.41 0.55
CA ARG A 154 23.77 -12.86 0.87
C ARG A 154 23.85 -11.96 2.10
N LEU A 155 23.14 -10.84 2.11
CA LEU A 155 22.98 -10.04 3.34
C LEU A 155 22.27 -10.85 4.44
N ILE A 156 22.56 -10.53 5.70
CA ILE A 156 21.97 -11.22 6.85
C ILE A 156 20.43 -11.12 6.85
N THR A 157 19.92 -9.96 6.43
CA THR A 157 18.48 -9.68 6.26
C THR A 157 17.87 -10.48 5.11
N GLY A 158 18.69 -10.98 4.19
CA GLY A 158 18.24 -11.63 2.97
C GLY A 158 17.74 -10.71 1.88
N ALA A 159 17.78 -9.41 2.09
CA ALA A 159 17.30 -8.42 1.13
C ALA A 159 18.08 -8.48 -0.20
N CYS A 160 19.39 -8.75 -0.12
CA CYS A 160 20.27 -8.88 -1.28
C CYS A 160 20.81 -10.30 -1.36
N ASN A 161 20.72 -10.90 -2.55
CA ASN A 161 21.21 -12.23 -2.83
C ASN A 161 22.53 -12.19 -3.60
N ASN A 162 23.33 -13.25 -3.46
CA ASN A 162 24.59 -13.36 -4.17
C ASN A 162 24.37 -13.37 -5.69
N ARG A 163 25.15 -12.58 -6.41
CA ARG A 163 25.22 -12.57 -7.87
C ARG A 163 26.61 -13.06 -8.21
N LEU A 164 26.71 -14.24 -8.81
CA LEU A 164 27.98 -14.94 -8.96
C LEU A 164 29.03 -14.05 -9.65
N VAL A 165 30.20 -14.02 -9.01
CA VAL A 165 31.51 -13.46 -9.41
C VAL A 165 31.74 -11.98 -9.09
N CYS A 166 32.58 -11.74 -8.08
CA CYS A 166 33.35 -10.50 -7.97
C CYS A 166 34.51 -10.52 -8.97
N PRO A 167 34.63 -9.53 -9.86
CA PRO A 167 35.88 -9.26 -10.56
C PRO A 167 36.96 -8.82 -9.55
N PRO A 168 38.25 -9.09 -9.82
CA PRO A 168 39.36 -8.70 -8.94
C PRO A 168 39.51 -7.18 -8.75
N ASP A 169 38.93 -6.37 -9.65
CA ASP A 169 39.08 -4.91 -9.65
C ASP A 169 38.01 -4.16 -8.82
N ARG A 170 37.08 -4.88 -8.17
CA ARG A 170 36.03 -4.23 -7.35
C ARG A 170 36.52 -3.87 -5.95
N PRO A 171 36.13 -2.68 -5.41
CA PRO A 171 36.49 -2.29 -4.07
C PRO A 171 35.98 -3.29 -3.02
N HIS A 172 36.90 -3.72 -2.14
CA HIS A 172 36.62 -4.62 -1.01
C HIS A 172 36.10 -3.91 0.23
N LEU A 173 35.99 -2.57 0.19
CA LEU A 173 35.66 -1.75 1.35
C LEU A 173 34.19 -1.34 1.30
N GLY A 174 33.39 -1.91 2.21
CA GLY A 174 32.07 -1.40 2.56
C GLY A 174 32.21 -0.36 3.66
N GLY A 175 31.67 0.83 3.42
CA GLY A 175 31.29 1.81 4.45
C GLY A 175 29.79 1.72 4.69
#